data_AF-A0A8H6GDG7-F1
#
_entry.id   AF-A0A8H6GDG7-F1
#
_cell.length_a   1.000
_cell.length_b   1.000
_cell.length_c   1.000
_cell.angle_alpha   90.00
_cell.angle_beta   90.00
_cell.angle_gamma   90.00
#
_symmetry.space_group_name_H-M   'P 1'
#
loop_
_entity.id
_entity.type
_entity.pdbx_description
1 polymer ?
#
loop_
_entity_poly.entity_id
_entity_poly.type
_entity_poly.pdbx_seq_one_letter_code
_entity_poly.pdbx_strand_id
1 'polypeptide(L)'
;MAHTGENICAAVTEVLEEFELVQHNKLGYFVLDNASNNDKAVEELGRKFEWQEPAARRIRCFGHVLHLVATAMLFVHDTQALEDLDPDDFDEWTKRGPVGKLHNLVVWINRSNKATVILRRVQDDDPYKNYPGTLDVVLDNCTRWLSQYYMIERAIKLRRYLEELVDITIQSNRKLARSRSKVEKSRSSLPSCLEEDNLLTDADWEALNWFSN
;
A
#
# COMPACT_ATOMS: atom_id res chain seq x y z
N MET A 1 -0.84 -22.88 9.81
CA MET A 1 -1.01 -22.74 11.28
C MET A 1 -1.59 -21.35 11.51
N ALA A 2 -2.73 -21.21 12.19
CA ALA A 2 -3.37 -19.91 12.39
C ALA A 2 -2.59 -19.07 13.42
N HIS A 3 -2.47 -17.75 13.22
CA HIS A 3 -1.79 -16.84 14.13
C HIS A 3 -2.67 -16.47 15.35
N THR A 4 -3.20 -17.46 16.07
CA THR A 4 -3.99 -17.21 17.28
C THR A 4 -3.10 -16.82 18.45
N GLY A 5 -3.67 -16.18 19.48
CA GLY A 5 -2.92 -15.80 20.68
C GLY A 5 -2.31 -17.00 21.41
N GLU A 6 -2.99 -18.15 21.42
CA GLU A 6 -2.50 -19.41 22.01
C GLU A 6 -1.26 -19.93 21.27
N ASN A 7 -1.28 -19.90 19.93
CA ASN A 7 -0.15 -20.34 19.13
C ASN A 7 1.05 -19.39 19.28
N ILE A 8 0.80 -18.08 19.35
CA ILE A 8 1.84 -17.08 19.63
C ILE A 8 2.41 -17.32 21.04
N CYS A 9 1.57 -17.54 22.05
CA CYS A 9 2.00 -17.83 23.42
C CYS A 9 2.86 -19.10 23.47
N ALA A 10 2.46 -20.18 22.80
CA ALA A 10 3.23 -21.42 22.74
C ALA A 10 4.63 -21.20 22.14
N ALA A 11 4.71 -20.53 20.99
CA ALA A 11 5.98 -20.23 20.33
C ALA A 11 6.87 -19.29 21.18
N VAL A 12 6.30 -18.24 21.78
CA VAL A 12 7.04 -17.32 22.65
C VAL A 12 7.54 -18.04 23.90
N THR A 13 6.73 -18.92 24.49
CA THR A 13 7.12 -19.69 25.67
C THR A 13 8.34 -20.56 25.38
N GLU A 14 8.36 -21.28 24.25
CA GLU A 14 9.48 -22.15 23.86
C GLU A 14 10.80 -21.38 23.87
N VAL A 15 10.80 -20.18 23.27
CA VAL A 15 11.98 -19.29 23.27
C VAL A 15 12.32 -18.79 24.68
N LEU A 16 11.32 -18.39 25.49
CA LEU A 16 11.57 -17.90 26.84
C LEU A 16 12.17 -18.98 27.77
N GLU A 17 11.75 -20.24 27.58
CA GLU A 17 12.24 -21.41 28.32
C GLU A 17 13.65 -21.82 27.84
N GLU A 18 13.88 -21.85 26.52
CA GLU A 18 15.21 -22.14 25.92
C GLU A 18 16.30 -21.20 26.44
N PHE A 19 15.98 -19.91 26.58
CA PHE A 19 16.91 -18.90 27.10
C PHE A 19 16.85 -18.73 28.63
N GLU A 20 16.12 -19.60 29.34
CA GLU A 20 15.98 -19.61 30.81
C GLU A 20 15.52 -18.27 31.41
N LEU A 21 14.82 -17.44 30.62
CA LEU A 21 14.42 -16.08 31.00
C LEU A 21 13.32 -16.10 32.07
N VAL A 22 12.45 -17.11 32.02
CA VAL A 22 11.38 -17.33 33.01
C VAL A 22 11.98 -17.75 34.35
N GLN A 23 12.86 -18.76 34.33
CA GLN A 23 13.47 -19.36 35.52
C GLN A 23 14.26 -18.34 36.34
N HIS A 24 14.91 -17.40 35.66
CA HIS A 24 15.69 -16.33 36.29
C HIS A 24 14.92 -15.03 36.54
N ASN A 25 13.59 -15.01 36.35
CA ASN A 25 12.75 -13.83 36.52
C ASN A 25 13.25 -12.59 35.75
N LYS A 26 13.73 -12.79 34.51
CA LYS A 26 14.30 -11.73 33.65
C LYS A 26 13.29 -11.13 32.67
N LEU A 27 12.02 -11.49 32.81
CA LEU A 27 10.98 -11.09 31.86
C LEU A 27 10.25 -9.82 32.33
N GLY A 28 10.47 -8.73 31.61
CA GLY A 28 9.82 -7.43 31.84
C GLY A 28 8.55 -7.26 31.02
N TYR A 29 8.68 -6.59 29.88
CA TYR A 29 7.60 -6.13 29.02
C TYR A 29 7.76 -6.64 27.59
N PHE A 30 6.65 -6.74 26.86
CA PHE A 30 6.58 -7.12 25.45
C PHE A 30 6.20 -5.92 24.60
N VAL A 31 6.97 -5.63 23.55
CA VAL A 31 6.64 -4.60 22.57
C VAL A 31 5.99 -5.27 21.36
N LEU A 32 4.70 -5.02 21.14
CA LEU A 32 3.90 -5.69 20.10
C LEU A 32 3.09 -4.66 19.29
N ASP A 33 2.79 -4.95 18.02
CA ASP A 33 1.92 -4.11 17.18
C ASP A 33 0.47 -4.07 17.67
N ASN A 34 -0.45 -3.44 16.93
CA ASN A 34 -1.84 -3.26 17.35
C ASN A 34 -2.76 -4.48 17.12
N ALA A 35 -2.23 -5.63 16.66
CA ALA A 35 -3.05 -6.80 16.38
C ALA A 35 -3.74 -7.34 17.65
N SER A 36 -5.01 -7.73 17.54
CA SER A 36 -5.81 -8.27 18.66
C SER A 36 -5.28 -9.62 19.16
N ASN A 37 -4.67 -10.42 18.28
CA ASN A 37 -4.05 -11.69 18.66
C ASN A 37 -2.89 -11.49 19.65
N ASN A 38 -2.25 -10.31 19.63
CA ASN A 38 -1.19 -9.95 20.58
C ASN A 38 -1.74 -9.63 21.98
N ASP A 39 -2.95 -9.08 22.10
CA ASP A 39 -3.64 -8.97 23.39
C ASP A 39 -3.83 -10.36 23.99
N LYS A 40 -4.39 -11.26 23.18
CA LYS A 40 -4.67 -12.64 23.58
C LYS A 40 -3.39 -13.40 23.97
N ALA A 41 -2.32 -13.25 23.20
CA ALA A 41 -1.04 -13.90 23.48
C ALA A 41 -0.46 -13.48 24.84
N VAL A 42 -0.49 -12.17 25.16
CA VAL A 42 0.02 -11.66 26.45
C VAL A 42 -0.86 -12.13 27.62
N GLU A 43 -2.18 -12.21 27.44
CA GLU A 43 -3.07 -12.81 28.44
C GLU A 43 -2.73 -14.28 28.73
N GLU A 44 -2.52 -15.09 27.69
CA GLU A 44 -2.18 -16.51 27.86
C GLU A 44 -0.79 -16.69 28.51
N LEU A 45 0.20 -15.88 28.13
CA LEU A 45 1.51 -15.85 28.80
C LEU A 45 1.37 -15.47 30.27
N GLY A 46 0.52 -14.49 30.57
CA GLY A 46 0.21 -14.07 31.93
C GLY A 46 -0.42 -15.15 32.78
N ARG A 47 -1.33 -15.96 32.22
CA ARG A 47 -1.87 -17.13 32.90
C ARG A 47 -0.79 -18.19 33.15
N LYS A 48 0.05 -18.45 32.15
CA LYS A 48 1.11 -19.47 32.23
C LYS A 48 2.18 -19.12 33.27
N PHE A 49 2.52 -17.83 33.40
CA PHE A 49 3.56 -17.34 34.30
C PHE A 49 2.99 -16.62 35.53
N GLU A 50 1.69 -16.77 35.80
CA GLU A 50 0.99 -16.25 36.98
C GLU A 50 1.16 -14.73 37.21
N TRP A 51 1.14 -13.94 36.14
CA TRP A 51 1.19 -12.48 36.24
C TRP A 51 -0.13 -11.91 36.75
N GLN A 52 -0.04 -11.00 37.72
CA GLN A 52 -1.21 -10.31 38.28
C GLN A 52 -1.87 -9.38 37.25
N GLU A 53 -1.07 -8.66 36.45
CA GLU A 53 -1.55 -7.73 35.43
C GLU A 53 -0.86 -7.99 34.07
N PRO A 54 -1.28 -9.02 33.31
CA PRO A 54 -0.67 -9.34 32.02
C PRO A 54 -0.73 -8.16 31.03
N ALA A 55 -1.87 -7.46 30.99
CA ALA A 55 -2.07 -6.32 30.10
C ALA A 55 -1.05 -5.17 30.34
N ALA A 56 -0.65 -4.94 31.59
CA ALA A 56 0.33 -3.91 31.93
C ALA A 56 1.72 -4.23 31.38
N ARG A 57 2.01 -5.51 31.06
CA ARG A 57 3.29 -5.95 30.48
C ARG A 57 3.35 -5.78 28.96
N ARG A 58 2.27 -5.33 28.31
CA ARG A 58 2.26 -5.04 26.87
C ARG A 58 2.49 -3.56 26.61
N ILE A 59 3.52 -3.27 25.84
CA ILE A 59 3.83 -1.96 25.27
C ILE A 59 3.45 -1.99 23.79
N ARG A 60 2.75 -0.95 23.32
CA ARG A 60 2.43 -0.81 21.89
C ARG A 60 3.70 -0.43 21.12
N CYS A 61 3.90 -1.06 19.97
CA CYS A 61 5.01 -0.76 19.08
C CYS A 61 4.91 0.69 18.58
N PHE A 62 5.86 1.53 18.97
CA PHE A 62 5.91 2.94 18.58
C PHE A 62 5.98 3.11 17.06
N GLY A 63 6.76 2.27 16.37
CA GLY A 63 6.85 2.29 14.90
C GLY A 63 5.50 1.99 14.23
N HIS A 64 4.72 1.07 14.78
CA HIS A 64 3.37 0.78 14.27
C HIS A 64 2.41 1.95 14.51
N VAL A 65 2.49 2.63 15.66
CA VAL A 65 1.70 3.85 15.93
C VAL A 65 2.05 4.96 14.93
N LEU A 66 3.34 5.20 14.66
CA LEU A 66 3.76 6.17 13.65
C LEU A 66 3.24 5.83 12.27
N HIS A 67 3.28 4.54 11.89
CA HIS A 67 2.71 4.08 10.63
C HIS A 67 1.20 4.39 10.53
N LEU A 68 0.42 4.10 11.58
CA LEU A 68 -1.00 4.42 11.62
C LEU A 68 -1.28 5.92 11.48
N VAL A 69 -0.49 6.76 12.16
CA VAL A 69 -0.62 8.23 12.06
C VAL A 69 -0.32 8.70 10.64
N ALA A 70 0.76 8.21 10.02
CA ALA A 70 1.11 8.56 8.65
C ALA A 70 0.01 8.13 7.65
N THR A 71 -0.51 6.91 7.80
CA THR A 71 -1.61 6.40 6.97
C THR A 71 -2.87 7.25 7.11
N ALA A 72 -3.24 7.64 8.33
CA ALA A 72 -4.39 8.51 8.57
C ALA A 72 -4.22 9.92 7.99
N MET A 73 -2.99 10.44 7.93
CA MET A 73 -2.68 11.71 7.27
C MET A 73 -2.75 11.61 5.75
N LEU A 74 -2.34 10.48 5.17
CA LEU A 74 -2.38 10.24 3.72
C LEU A 74 -3.82 10.05 3.21
N PHE A 75 -4.66 9.37 3.98
CA PHE A 75 -6.03 9.00 3.61
C PHE A 75 -7.01 9.66 4.59
N VAL A 76 -7.23 10.96 4.37
CA VAL A 76 -8.09 11.80 5.21
C VAL A 76 -9.51 11.21 5.28
N HIS A 77 -9.97 10.89 6.49
CA HIS A 77 -11.32 10.36 6.79
C HIS A 77 -11.63 8.92 6.36
N ASP A 78 -10.71 7.98 6.56
CA ASP A 78 -11.04 6.56 6.40
C ASP A 78 -11.25 5.85 7.75
N THR A 79 -12.41 5.20 7.90
CA THR A 79 -12.73 4.36 9.08
C THR A 79 -12.26 2.92 8.92
N GLN A 80 -11.92 2.50 7.69
CA GLN A 80 -11.44 1.15 7.40
C GLN A 80 -9.91 1.10 7.50
N ALA A 81 -9.37 0.01 8.06
CA ALA A 81 -7.93 -0.21 8.03
C ALA A 81 -7.48 -0.44 6.59
N LEU A 82 -6.46 0.29 6.14
CA LEU A 82 -5.88 0.14 4.80
C LEU A 82 -5.44 -1.30 4.50
N GLU A 83 -5.05 -2.04 5.54
CA GLU A 83 -4.64 -3.45 5.47
C GLU A 83 -5.78 -4.38 5.05
N ASP A 84 -7.05 -4.00 5.30
CA ASP A 84 -8.23 -4.81 4.97
C ASP A 84 -8.80 -4.48 3.57
N LEU A 85 -8.21 -3.51 2.87
CA LEU A 85 -8.67 -3.12 1.55
C LEU A 85 -8.08 -4.02 0.48
N ASP A 86 -8.95 -4.48 -0.41
CA ASP A 86 -8.52 -5.19 -1.61
C ASP A 86 -7.74 -4.20 -2.51
N PRO A 87 -6.47 -4.49 -2.86
CA PRO A 87 -5.71 -3.67 -3.83
C PRO A 87 -6.38 -3.54 -5.20
N ASP A 88 -7.38 -4.37 -5.49
CA ASP A 88 -8.17 -4.32 -6.73
C ASP A 88 -9.53 -3.62 -6.60
N ASP A 89 -9.90 -3.15 -5.41
CA ASP A 89 -11.14 -2.38 -5.21
C ASP A 89 -10.96 -0.93 -5.66
N PHE A 90 -11.02 -0.76 -6.98
CA PHE A 90 -10.79 0.49 -7.67
C PHE A 90 -11.62 1.65 -7.11
N ASP A 91 -12.89 1.40 -6.85
CA ASP A 91 -13.85 2.42 -6.42
C ASP A 91 -13.53 2.87 -5.00
N GLU A 92 -13.16 1.93 -4.13
CA GLU A 92 -12.79 2.21 -2.76
C GLU A 92 -11.48 3.00 -2.70
N TRP A 93 -10.45 2.60 -3.48
CA TRP A 93 -9.23 3.38 -3.60
C TRP A 93 -9.46 4.78 -4.15
N THR A 94 -10.37 4.98 -5.11
CA THR A 94 -10.67 6.30 -5.67
C THR A 94 -11.21 7.28 -4.61
N LYS A 95 -12.02 6.80 -3.66
CA LYS A 95 -12.59 7.62 -2.57
C LYS A 95 -11.53 8.15 -1.60
N ARG A 96 -10.32 7.58 -1.61
CA ARG A 96 -9.20 7.94 -0.74
C ARG A 96 -8.35 9.09 -1.29
N GLY A 97 -8.87 9.82 -2.27
CA GLY A 97 -8.28 11.05 -2.78
C GLY A 97 -7.04 10.81 -3.65
N PRO A 98 -6.10 11.77 -3.71
CA PRO A 98 -4.97 11.74 -4.65
C PRO A 98 -4.10 10.47 -4.54
N VAL A 99 -3.82 10.02 -3.32
CA VAL A 99 -2.98 8.83 -3.08
C VAL A 99 -3.69 7.57 -3.56
N GLY A 100 -5.00 7.47 -3.37
CA GLY A 100 -5.78 6.32 -3.82
C GLY A 100 -5.98 6.28 -5.33
N LYS A 101 -6.19 7.43 -5.99
CA LYS A 101 -6.12 7.54 -7.46
C LYS A 101 -4.76 7.11 -8.01
N LEU A 102 -3.67 7.50 -7.32
CA LEU A 102 -2.32 7.09 -7.70
C LEU A 102 -2.11 5.58 -7.54
N HIS A 103 -2.54 4.99 -6.43
CA HIS A 103 -2.53 3.53 -6.21
C HIS A 103 -3.15 2.80 -7.39
N ASN A 104 -4.36 3.22 -7.75
CA ASN A 104 -5.13 2.71 -8.87
C ASN A 104 -4.40 2.79 -10.22
N LEU A 105 -3.76 3.92 -10.51
CA LEU A 105 -2.93 4.08 -11.71
C LEU A 105 -1.73 3.11 -11.70
N VAL A 106 -1.03 3.02 -10.57
CA VAL A 106 0.16 2.17 -10.39
C VAL A 106 -0.20 0.69 -10.51
N VAL A 107 -1.28 0.25 -9.88
CA VAL A 107 -1.82 -1.12 -9.99
C VAL A 107 -2.10 -1.47 -11.44
N TRP A 108 -2.80 -0.59 -12.17
CA TRP A 108 -3.08 -0.82 -13.58
C TRP A 108 -1.80 -0.92 -14.43
N ILE A 109 -0.85 -0.01 -14.25
CA ILE A 109 0.42 -0.03 -15.00
C ILE A 109 1.17 -1.32 -14.71
N ASN A 110 1.34 -1.67 -13.44
CA ASN A 110 2.08 -2.85 -13.00
C ASN A 110 1.53 -4.15 -13.60
N ARG A 111 0.21 -4.22 -13.82
CA ARG A 111 -0.49 -5.39 -14.36
C ARG A 111 -0.67 -5.38 -15.88
N SER A 112 -0.38 -4.26 -16.54
CA SER A 112 -0.57 -4.10 -17.98
C SER A 112 0.77 -4.08 -18.70
N ASN A 113 1.16 -5.23 -19.28
CA ASN A 113 2.36 -5.33 -20.13
C ASN A 113 2.42 -4.22 -21.18
N LYS A 114 1.27 -3.86 -21.76
CA LYS A 114 1.17 -2.78 -22.74
C LYS A 114 1.50 -1.42 -22.12
N ALA A 115 0.96 -1.12 -20.93
CA ALA A 115 1.24 0.13 -20.24
C ALA A 115 2.71 0.23 -19.83
N THR A 116 3.28 -0.84 -19.27
CA THR A 116 4.70 -0.92 -18.91
C THR A 116 5.61 -0.68 -20.12
N VAL A 117 5.31 -1.31 -21.27
CA VAL A 117 6.09 -1.09 -22.50
C VAL A 117 6.00 0.36 -22.98
N ILE A 118 4.80 0.96 -22.95
CA ILE A 118 4.65 2.38 -23.34
C ILE A 118 5.42 3.28 -22.36
N LEU A 119 5.29 3.05 -21.05
CA LEU A 119 5.99 3.83 -20.02
C LEU A 119 7.51 3.80 -20.19
N ARG A 120 8.07 2.64 -20.52
CA ARG A 120 9.51 2.50 -20.79
C ARG A 120 9.88 3.22 -22.09
N ARG A 121 9.07 3.07 -23.14
CA ARG A 121 9.33 3.72 -24.42
C ARG A 121 9.36 5.24 -24.31
N VAL A 122 8.37 5.87 -23.68
CA VAL A 122 8.33 7.34 -23.54
C VAL A 122 9.53 7.87 -22.73
N GLN A 123 10.09 7.05 -21.84
CA GLN A 123 11.34 7.36 -21.13
C GLN A 123 12.58 7.19 -22.01
N ASP A 124 12.63 6.17 -22.86
CA ASP A 124 13.76 5.96 -23.78
C ASP A 124 13.82 7.02 -24.88
N ASP A 125 12.67 7.52 -25.30
CA ASP A 125 12.55 8.60 -26.28
C ASP A 125 12.91 9.99 -25.68
N ASP A 126 13.16 10.11 -24.37
CA ASP A 126 13.57 11.37 -23.73
C ASP A 126 15.11 11.56 -23.65
N PRO A 127 15.69 12.45 -24.46
CA PRO A 127 17.12 12.75 -24.39
C PRO A 127 17.54 13.55 -23.15
N TYR A 128 16.60 14.15 -22.41
CA TYR A 128 16.86 14.98 -21.23
C TYR A 128 16.74 14.20 -19.91
N LYS A 129 16.39 12.91 -19.97
CA LYS A 129 16.29 12.03 -18.80
C LYS A 129 17.62 11.94 -18.06
N ASN A 130 17.59 12.20 -16.76
CA ASN A 130 18.79 12.27 -15.90
C ASN A 130 19.13 10.97 -15.16
N TYR A 131 18.60 9.82 -15.61
CA TYR A 131 18.87 8.51 -15.03
C TYR A 131 19.06 7.45 -16.12
N PRO A 132 19.91 6.43 -15.89
CA PRO A 132 20.17 5.38 -16.87
C PRO A 132 18.96 4.45 -17.03
N GLY A 133 18.75 3.96 -18.26
CA GLY A 133 17.69 3.01 -18.57
C GLY A 133 16.29 3.57 -18.32
N THR A 134 15.34 2.69 -17.97
CA THR A 134 13.96 3.06 -17.67
C THR A 134 13.61 2.65 -16.25
N LEU A 135 12.69 3.40 -15.64
CA LEU A 135 12.14 3.10 -14.33
C LEU A 135 10.70 2.63 -14.47
N ASP A 136 10.35 1.57 -13.75
CA ASP A 136 8.96 1.14 -13.59
C ASP A 136 8.30 1.86 -12.40
N VAL A 137 6.97 1.78 -12.33
CA VAL A 137 6.22 2.19 -11.14
C VAL A 137 6.55 1.29 -9.94
N VAL A 138 6.42 1.84 -8.73
CA VAL A 138 6.59 1.09 -7.48
C VAL A 138 5.20 0.85 -6.90
N LEU A 139 4.79 -0.41 -6.84
CA LEU A 139 3.53 -0.81 -6.22
C LEU A 139 3.65 -0.71 -4.70
N ASP A 140 2.72 -0.02 -4.06
CA ASP A 140 2.63 0.02 -2.60
C ASP A 140 2.05 -1.29 -2.05
N ASN A 141 2.20 -1.49 -0.74
CA ASN A 141 1.74 -2.66 -0.03
C ASN A 141 1.31 -2.22 1.38
N CYS A 142 0.02 -2.29 1.66
CA CYS A 142 -0.57 -1.90 2.93
C CYS A 142 0.07 -2.59 4.15
N THR A 143 0.64 -3.79 4.00
CA THR A 143 1.30 -4.54 5.07
C THR A 143 2.79 -4.16 5.28
N ARG A 144 3.36 -3.30 4.42
CA ARG A 144 4.75 -2.85 4.51
C ARG A 144 4.81 -1.36 4.82
N TRP A 145 5.50 -1.00 5.90
CA TRP A 145 5.71 0.38 6.29
C TRP A 145 6.37 1.19 5.16
N LEU A 146 5.93 2.43 4.98
CA LEU A 146 6.43 3.41 4.00
C LEU A 146 6.22 3.03 2.52
N SER A 147 5.48 1.98 2.21
CA SER A 147 5.30 1.56 0.81
C SER A 147 4.59 2.64 -0.04
N GLN A 148 3.61 3.35 0.53
CA GLN A 148 2.95 4.49 -0.14
C GLN A 148 3.92 5.63 -0.40
N TYR A 149 4.84 5.92 0.53
CA TYR A 149 5.87 6.95 0.33
C TYR A 149 6.73 6.64 -0.91
N TYR A 150 7.22 5.39 -1.03
CA TYR A 150 8.03 4.99 -2.19
C TYR A 150 7.25 4.98 -3.50
N MET A 151 5.96 4.63 -3.47
CA MET A 151 5.08 4.75 -4.63
C MET A 151 4.95 6.21 -5.07
N ILE A 152 4.68 7.12 -4.13
CA ILE A 152 4.52 8.56 -4.38
C ILE A 152 5.82 9.14 -4.92
N GLU A 153 6.96 8.89 -4.26
CA GLU A 153 8.28 9.37 -4.67
C GLU A 153 8.62 8.91 -6.10
N ARG A 154 8.35 7.63 -6.42
CA ARG A 154 8.53 7.11 -7.79
C ARG A 154 7.60 7.78 -8.78
N ALA A 155 6.33 7.96 -8.43
CA ALA A 155 5.34 8.55 -9.31
C ALA A 155 5.66 10.00 -9.65
N ILE A 156 6.10 10.79 -8.67
CA ILE A 156 6.53 12.18 -8.87
C ILE A 156 7.71 12.24 -9.83
N LYS A 157 8.73 11.39 -9.63
CA LYS A 157 9.86 11.29 -10.56
C LYS A 157 9.44 10.92 -11.98
N LEU A 158 8.37 10.14 -12.12
CA LEU A 158 7.85 9.68 -13.40
C LEU A 158 6.69 10.53 -13.95
N ARG A 159 6.28 11.61 -13.27
CA ARG A 159 5.02 12.33 -13.52
C ARG A 159 4.78 12.61 -15.00
N ARG A 160 5.74 13.26 -15.66
CA ARG A 160 5.65 13.62 -17.10
C ARG A 160 5.38 12.39 -17.98
N TYR A 161 6.04 11.27 -17.70
CA TYR A 161 5.89 10.03 -18.47
C TYR A 161 4.59 9.30 -18.16
N LEU A 162 4.10 9.40 -16.92
CA LEU A 162 2.80 8.86 -16.53
C LEU A 162 1.67 9.62 -17.23
N GLU A 163 1.73 10.95 -17.27
CA GLU A 163 0.77 11.80 -17.99
C GLU A 163 0.77 11.45 -19.50
N GLU A 164 1.94 11.32 -20.12
CA GLU A 164 2.05 10.95 -21.54
C GLU A 164 1.53 9.53 -21.83
N LEU A 165 1.81 8.56 -20.94
CA LEU A 165 1.26 7.20 -21.02
C LEU A 165 -0.28 7.21 -20.99
N VAL A 166 -0.86 7.98 -20.06
CA VAL A 166 -2.31 8.13 -19.90
C VAL A 166 -2.92 8.69 -21.18
N ASP A 167 -2.35 9.76 -21.72
CA ASP A 167 -2.80 10.39 -22.96
C ASP A 167 -2.73 9.44 -24.16
N ILE A 168 -1.60 8.76 -24.35
CA ILE A 168 -1.43 7.77 -25.42
C ILE A 168 -2.51 6.67 -25.32
N THR A 169 -2.80 6.22 -24.10
CA THR A 169 -3.78 5.15 -23.84
C THR A 169 -5.20 5.61 -24.14
N ILE A 170 -5.60 6.78 -23.65
CA ILE A 170 -6.93 7.38 -23.91
C ILE A 170 -7.13 7.62 -25.40
N GLN A 171 -6.16 8.23 -26.08
CA GLN A 171 -6.24 8.51 -27.52
C GLN A 171 -6.34 7.22 -28.34
N SER A 172 -5.56 6.20 -27.99
CA SER A 172 -5.61 4.89 -28.65
C SER A 172 -6.98 4.22 -28.49
N ASN A 173 -7.57 4.28 -27.30
CA ASN A 173 -8.90 3.74 -27.03
C ASN A 173 -9.99 4.50 -27.83
N ARG A 174 -9.95 5.84 -27.84
CA ARG A 174 -10.87 6.68 -28.63
C ARG A 174 -10.82 6.35 -30.13
N LYS A 175 -9.61 6.13 -30.69
CA LYS A 175 -9.44 5.73 -32.10
C LYS A 175 -10.06 4.35 -32.38
N LEU A 176 -9.85 3.37 -31.49
CA LEU A 176 -10.44 2.04 -31.59
C LEU A 176 -11.97 2.08 -31.52
N ALA A 177 -12.53 2.90 -30.63
CA ALA A 177 -13.97 3.08 -30.50
C ALA A 177 -14.61 3.68 -31.77
N ARG A 178 -13.96 4.66 -32.40
CA ARG A 178 -14.44 5.26 -33.67
C ARG A 178 -14.41 4.28 -34.86
N SER A 179 -13.47 3.33 -34.86
CA SER A 179 -13.32 2.32 -35.91
C SER A 179 -14.39 1.21 -35.82
N ARG A 180 -14.93 0.95 -34.62
CA ARG A 180 -15.98 -0.05 -34.39
C ARG A 180 -17.38 0.57 -34.50
N SER A 181 -17.96 0.63 -35.70
CA SER A 181 -19.39 0.94 -35.87
C SER A 181 -20.17 -0.28 -36.38
N LYS A 182 -21.22 -0.65 -35.62
CA LYS A 182 -22.23 -1.70 -35.83
C LYS A 182 -21.69 -3.15 -35.86
N VAL A 183 -21.65 -3.84 -34.71
CA VAL A 183 -22.19 -5.22 -34.54
C VAL A 183 -21.93 -5.77 -33.13
N GLU A 184 -20.89 -5.36 -32.39
CA GLU A 184 -20.70 -5.84 -31.01
C GLU A 184 -20.29 -4.73 -30.02
N LYS A 185 -21.26 -4.27 -29.22
CA LYS A 185 -21.05 -3.41 -28.05
C LYS A 185 -20.54 -4.23 -26.85
N SER A 186 -19.44 -4.96 -27.03
CA SER A 186 -18.82 -5.69 -25.92
C SER A 186 -17.32 -5.43 -25.91
N ARG A 187 -16.89 -4.67 -24.88
CA ARG A 187 -15.52 -4.60 -24.33
C ARG A 187 -14.45 -3.87 -25.16
N SER A 188 -14.51 -2.55 -25.11
CA SER A 188 -13.30 -1.71 -25.06
C SER A 188 -13.54 -0.58 -24.06
N SER A 189 -13.99 -0.92 -22.85
CA SER A 189 -14.01 0.05 -21.76
C SER A 189 -12.56 0.40 -21.45
N LEU A 190 -12.31 1.70 -21.37
CA LEU A 190 -11.08 2.22 -20.84
C LEU A 190 -10.88 1.63 -19.41
N PRO A 191 -9.64 1.38 -18.95
CA PRO A 191 -9.41 1.03 -17.55
C PRO A 191 -10.05 2.07 -16.63
N SER A 192 -10.67 1.65 -15.51
CA SER A 192 -11.40 2.55 -14.61
C SER A 192 -10.56 3.74 -14.12
N CYS A 193 -9.25 3.56 -13.91
CA CYS A 193 -8.32 4.65 -13.54
C CYS A 193 -8.13 5.73 -14.58
N LEU A 194 -8.51 5.47 -15.81
CA LEU A 194 -8.34 6.41 -16.90
C LEU A 194 -9.67 7.07 -17.29
N GLU A 195 -10.77 6.71 -16.62
CA GLU A 195 -12.04 7.45 -16.73
C GLU A 195 -11.85 8.87 -16.20
N GLU A 196 -12.59 9.83 -16.77
CA GLU A 196 -12.38 11.27 -16.59
C GLU A 196 -12.37 11.69 -15.11
N ASP A 197 -13.30 11.17 -14.31
CA ASP A 197 -13.43 11.48 -12.88
C ASP A 197 -12.29 10.88 -12.03
N ASN A 198 -11.60 9.87 -12.55
CA ASN A 198 -10.57 9.09 -11.85
C ASN A 198 -9.15 9.54 -12.20
N LEU A 199 -8.99 10.44 -13.18
CA LEU A 199 -7.69 10.97 -13.55
C LEU A 199 -7.08 11.78 -12.39
N LEU A 200 -5.75 11.70 -12.28
CA LEU A 200 -4.96 12.59 -11.45
C LEU A 200 -4.92 13.97 -12.11
N THR A 201 -5.51 14.95 -11.43
CA THR A 201 -5.50 16.36 -11.83
C THR A 201 -4.22 17.06 -11.39
N ASP A 202 -4.00 18.28 -11.85
CA ASP A 202 -2.88 19.10 -11.36
C ASP A 202 -2.96 19.33 -9.83
N ALA A 203 -4.15 19.51 -9.29
CA ALA A 203 -4.37 19.64 -7.85
C ALA A 203 -4.02 18.34 -7.09
N ASP A 204 -4.33 17.17 -7.68
CA ASP A 204 -3.93 15.88 -7.12
C ASP A 204 -2.39 15.76 -7.08
N TRP A 205 -1.71 16.15 -8.17
CA TRP A 205 -0.25 16.15 -8.21
C TRP A 205 0.40 17.16 -7.26
N GLU A 206 -0.19 18.34 -7.08
CA GLU A 206 0.25 19.32 -6.09
C GLU A 206 0.14 18.76 -4.67
N ALA A 207 -0.96 18.07 -4.35
CA ALA A 207 -1.13 17.40 -3.06
C ALA A 207 -0.08 16.29 -2.85
N LEU A 208 0.24 15.51 -3.89
CA LEU A 208 1.28 14.48 -3.84
C LEU A 208 2.69 15.08 -3.68
N ASN A 209 2.97 16.21 -4.34
CA ASN A 209 4.27 16.88 -4.27
C ASN A 209 4.60 17.43 -2.88
N TRP A 210 3.60 17.65 -2.02
CA TRP A 210 3.83 18.08 -0.65
C TRP A 210 4.78 17.14 0.12
N PHE A 211 4.80 15.85 -0.25
CA PHE A 211 5.65 14.82 0.36
C PHE A 211 7.09 14.76 -0.18
N SER A 212 7.45 15.60 -1.15
CA SER A 212 8.79 15.61 -1.79
C SER A 212 9.70 16.76 -1.33
N ASN A 213 9.34 17.47 -0.25
CA ASN A 213 10.13 18.57 0.31
C ASN A 213 11.16 18.10 1.33
#